data_AF-A0A8S9C1P6-F1
#
_entry.id   AF-A0A8S9C1P6-F1
#
_cell.length_a   1.000
_cell.length_b   1.000
_cell.length_c   1.000
_cell.angle_alpha   90.00
_cell.angle_beta   90.00
_cell.angle_gamma   90.00
#
_symmetry.space_group_name_H-M   'P 1'
#
loop_
_entity.id
_entity.type
_entity.pdbx_description
1 polymer ?
#
loop_
_entity_poly.entity_id
_entity_poly.type
_entity_poly.pdbx_seq_one_letter_code
_entity_poly.pdbx_strand_id
1 'polypeptide(L)'
;MRLKAIPETVELRKKDGDAFLEKTELIVLVEWKARRAKTYNSSYGEAASSNSALQVREITRKAFSEFDTKKDGISAAIKTLQELIGVPLLMATLLLSMYDPNRVPYFSDELDRYVDWGAPKKEGRRATKNVSHTMKEYHYVYERVQQIRERVKKESGKEVRAVDIELVAHFIGLTAADTTLRDKDPNATAVAVAKEERPRKKRKTKAEIYEEEHPRGSEKDTFRHIHNCVDKGRGASPTYDEWGWEMDYEKCLQWEKPMSVASLRPTMSKMKKQDSYFEKRRKESKRMAELMNDDIGDDSASDFSHMNASIKEEAWKDRVRTDLGQKTYQVPIETFEKWYKNGFRAKKGEFDLENMSPERKKRYSDMRVGCALRR
;
A
#
# COMPACT_ATOMS: atom_id res chain seq x y z
N MET A 1 1.32 0.82 19.21
CA MET A 1 1.01 -0.36 20.06
C MET A 1 2.10 -1.42 19.86
N ARG A 2 2.35 -2.34 20.80
CA ARG A 2 3.41 -3.39 20.73
C ARG A 2 2.79 -4.76 21.04
N LEU A 3 3.42 -5.86 20.62
CA LEU A 3 3.01 -7.20 21.00
C LEU A 3 3.50 -7.52 22.42
N LYS A 4 2.60 -7.89 23.34
CA LYS A 4 2.91 -8.06 24.78
C LYS A 4 3.62 -9.38 25.11
N ALA A 5 3.38 -10.43 24.34
CA ALA A 5 3.87 -11.77 24.66
C ALA A 5 5.40 -11.95 24.50
N ILE A 6 6.02 -11.26 23.53
CA ILE A 6 7.46 -11.41 23.24
C ILE A 6 8.36 -10.73 24.29
N PRO A 7 8.07 -9.51 24.79
CA PRO A 7 8.81 -8.93 25.90
C PRO A 7 8.86 -9.82 27.14
N GLU A 8 7.75 -10.48 27.48
CA GLU A 8 7.65 -11.36 28.65
C GLU A 8 8.53 -12.62 28.48
N THR A 9 8.56 -13.23 27.28
CA THR A 9 9.42 -14.39 27.01
C THR A 9 10.91 -14.02 27.01
N VAL A 10 11.26 -12.86 26.46
CA VAL A 10 12.65 -12.35 26.48
C VAL A 10 13.10 -12.00 27.90
N GLU A 11 12.22 -11.43 28.73
CA GLU A 11 12.54 -11.11 30.12
C GLU A 11 12.76 -12.39 30.96
N LEU A 12 11.98 -13.45 30.74
CA LEU A 12 12.19 -14.74 31.38
C LEU A 12 13.56 -15.32 31.01
N ARG A 13 13.90 -15.36 29.72
CA ARG A 13 15.22 -15.85 29.27
C ARG A 13 16.38 -14.98 29.75
N LYS A 14 16.16 -13.68 29.90
CA LYS A 14 17.12 -12.76 30.52
C LYS A 14 17.38 -13.10 31.99
N LYS A 15 16.35 -13.51 32.75
CA LYS A 15 16.50 -13.99 34.13
C LYS A 15 17.29 -15.30 34.20
N ASP A 16 17.15 -16.15 33.18
CA ASP A 16 17.92 -17.39 33.02
C ASP A 16 19.37 -17.17 32.52
N GLY A 17 19.77 -15.91 32.30
CA GLY A 17 21.13 -15.52 31.93
C GLY A 17 21.44 -15.54 30.42
N ASP A 18 20.47 -15.85 29.57
CA ASP A 18 20.68 -15.91 28.11
C ASP A 18 19.55 -15.20 27.34
N ALA A 19 19.69 -13.90 27.12
CA ALA A 19 18.72 -13.13 26.36
C ALA A 19 18.92 -13.27 24.85
N PHE A 20 17.92 -13.85 24.16
CA PHE A 20 17.86 -13.95 22.70
C PHE A 20 16.41 -14.05 22.22
N LEU A 21 16.22 -13.88 20.90
CA LEU A 21 14.96 -14.15 20.22
C LEU A 21 15.03 -15.43 19.41
N GLU A 22 13.90 -16.14 19.34
CA GLU A 22 13.73 -17.25 18.42
C GLU A 22 13.30 -16.77 17.03
N LYS A 23 13.57 -17.59 16.01
CA LYS A 23 13.16 -17.31 14.64
C LYS A 23 11.64 -17.11 14.52
N THR A 24 10.86 -17.93 15.22
CA THR A 24 9.39 -17.84 15.27
C THR A 24 8.94 -16.50 15.85
N GLU A 25 9.58 -16.04 16.93
CA GLU A 25 9.28 -14.74 17.56
C GLU A 25 9.63 -13.57 16.64
N LEU A 26 10.76 -13.64 15.94
CA LEU A 26 11.15 -12.65 14.94
C LEU A 26 10.12 -12.56 13.80
N ILE A 27 9.71 -13.70 13.24
CA ILE A 27 8.70 -13.75 12.16
C ILE A 27 7.36 -13.17 12.64
N VAL A 28 6.87 -13.62 13.79
CA VAL A 28 5.62 -13.12 14.37
C VAL A 28 5.68 -11.61 14.59
N LEU A 29 6.80 -11.07 15.07
CA LEU A 29 6.96 -9.63 15.30
C LEU A 29 6.99 -8.83 14.00
N VAL A 30 7.72 -9.31 12.99
CA VAL A 30 7.81 -8.70 11.66
C VAL A 30 6.44 -8.69 10.98
N GLU A 31 5.73 -9.83 10.97
CA GLU A 31 4.39 -9.91 10.41
C GLU A 31 3.38 -9.04 11.17
N TRP A 32 3.43 -9.08 12.50
CA TRP A 32 2.56 -8.27 13.36
C TRP A 32 2.71 -6.77 13.05
N LYS A 33 3.95 -6.34 12.78
CA LYS A 33 4.26 -4.97 12.37
C LYS A 33 3.84 -4.69 10.93
N ALA A 34 4.07 -5.63 10.00
CA ALA A 34 3.63 -5.55 8.60
C ALA A 34 2.13 -5.30 8.47
N ARG A 35 1.31 -6.04 9.22
CA ARG A 35 -0.16 -5.87 9.20
C ARG A 35 -0.65 -4.51 9.69
N ARG A 36 0.17 -3.75 10.42
CA ARG A 36 -0.22 -2.50 11.09
C ARG A 36 0.43 -1.25 10.52
N ALA A 37 1.58 -1.39 9.86
CA ALA A 37 2.33 -0.27 9.33
C ALA A 37 2.11 -0.15 7.82
N LYS A 38 1.65 1.01 7.35
CA LYS A 38 1.50 1.32 5.91
C LYS A 38 2.82 1.20 5.13
N THR A 39 3.96 1.32 5.82
CA THR A 39 5.32 1.28 5.27
C THR A 39 5.91 -0.13 5.13
N TYR A 40 5.19 -1.17 5.56
CA TYR A 40 5.79 -2.46 5.85
C TYR A 40 4.98 -3.57 5.16
N ASN A 41 5.48 -4.10 4.04
CA ASN A 41 4.79 -5.07 3.19
C ASN A 41 5.12 -6.54 3.57
N SER A 42 4.37 -7.50 3.03
CA SER A 42 4.55 -8.94 3.26
C SER A 42 5.96 -9.45 2.95
N SER A 43 6.68 -8.78 2.04
CA SER A 43 8.05 -9.12 1.64
C SER A 43 9.04 -9.12 2.82
N TYR A 44 8.84 -8.29 3.84
CA TYR A 44 9.73 -8.30 5.02
C TYR A 44 9.57 -9.57 5.88
N GLY A 45 8.38 -10.15 5.95
CA GLY A 45 8.14 -11.41 6.67
C GLY A 45 8.78 -12.62 5.96
N GLU A 46 8.67 -12.65 4.63
CA GLU A 46 9.37 -13.63 3.79
C GLU A 46 10.90 -13.48 3.93
N ALA A 47 11.40 -12.25 3.88
CA ALA A 47 12.81 -11.94 4.06
C ALA A 47 13.33 -12.37 5.45
N ALA A 48 12.55 -12.13 6.51
CA ALA A 48 12.89 -12.58 7.86
C ALA A 48 12.93 -14.11 7.99
N SER A 49 12.10 -14.82 7.22
CA SER A 49 12.04 -16.28 7.19
C SER A 49 13.27 -16.92 6.55
N SER A 50 14.03 -16.19 5.74
CA SER A 50 15.28 -16.66 5.13
C SER A 50 16.45 -16.77 6.12
N ASN A 51 16.36 -16.14 7.31
CA ASN A 51 17.39 -16.30 8.34
C ASN A 51 17.33 -17.69 8.97
N SER A 52 18.49 -18.29 9.27
CA SER A 52 18.54 -19.55 10.04
C SER A 52 18.22 -19.31 11.52
N ALA A 53 17.69 -20.33 12.21
CA ALA A 53 17.36 -20.21 13.63
C ALA A 53 18.60 -19.92 14.51
N LEU A 54 19.76 -20.46 14.14
CA LEU A 54 21.04 -20.20 14.81
C LEU A 54 21.48 -18.75 14.62
N GLN A 55 21.43 -18.22 13.39
CA GLN A 55 21.77 -16.83 13.10
C GLN A 55 20.91 -15.84 13.90
N VAL A 56 19.60 -16.07 14.00
CA VAL A 56 18.70 -15.19 14.79
C VAL A 56 19.13 -15.17 16.26
N ARG A 57 19.40 -16.34 16.85
CA ARG A 57 19.83 -16.44 18.25
C ARG A 57 21.17 -15.76 18.49
N GLU A 58 22.17 -16.05 17.65
CA GLU A 58 23.53 -15.51 17.81
C GLU A 58 23.58 -13.99 17.62
N ILE A 59 22.92 -13.47 16.57
CA ILE A 59 22.92 -12.04 16.26
C ILE A 59 22.14 -11.27 17.34
N THR A 60 21.00 -11.78 17.80
CA THR A 60 20.21 -11.10 18.83
C THR A 60 20.91 -11.12 20.19
N ARG A 61 21.50 -12.25 20.59
CA ARG A 61 22.34 -12.36 21.79
C ARG A 61 23.50 -11.38 21.76
N LYS A 62 24.22 -11.33 20.63
CA LYS A 62 25.32 -10.38 20.42
C LYS A 62 24.82 -8.94 20.54
N ALA A 63 23.74 -8.58 19.84
CA ALA A 63 23.20 -7.22 19.89
C ALA A 63 22.79 -6.80 21.31
N PHE A 64 22.15 -7.68 22.08
CA PHE A 64 21.75 -7.38 23.45
C PHE A 64 22.96 -7.23 24.39
N SER A 65 23.98 -8.08 24.23
CA SER A 65 25.25 -7.91 24.96
C SER A 65 25.97 -6.61 24.61
N GLU A 66 25.99 -6.24 23.33
CA GLU A 66 26.60 -4.99 22.87
C GLU A 66 25.88 -3.75 23.42
N PHE A 67 24.55 -3.84 23.59
CA PHE A 67 23.75 -2.78 24.19
C PHE A 67 24.13 -2.51 25.66
N ASP A 68 24.42 -3.56 26.43
CA ASP A 68 24.76 -3.44 27.85
C ASP A 68 26.24 -3.11 28.11
N THR A 69 27.15 -3.55 27.23
CA THR A 69 28.60 -3.48 27.45
C THR A 69 29.28 -2.27 26.81
N LYS A 70 28.79 -1.77 25.67
CA LYS A 70 29.46 -0.70 24.91
C LYS A 70 28.94 0.68 25.32
N LYS A 71 29.84 1.69 25.32
CA LYS A 71 29.48 3.11 25.54
C LYS A 71 28.45 3.62 24.51
N ASP A 72 28.61 3.24 23.24
CA ASP A 72 27.65 3.48 22.16
C ASP A 72 26.74 2.26 21.92
N GLY A 73 26.30 1.61 22.99
CA GLY A 73 25.61 0.33 22.96
C GLY A 73 24.37 0.32 22.06
N ILE A 74 23.66 1.45 21.94
CA ILE A 74 22.49 1.60 21.07
C ILE A 74 22.85 1.48 19.60
N SER A 75 23.83 2.26 19.13
CA SER A 75 24.22 2.26 17.72
C SER A 75 24.82 0.91 17.33
N ALA A 76 25.60 0.32 18.24
CA ALA A 76 26.22 -0.98 18.04
C ALA A 76 25.18 -2.08 17.94
N ALA A 77 24.27 -2.19 18.92
CA ALA A 77 23.19 -3.16 18.93
C ALA A 77 22.28 -3.06 17.71
N ILE A 78 21.91 -1.84 17.30
CA ILE A 78 21.07 -1.63 16.11
C ILE A 78 21.80 -2.09 14.84
N LYS A 79 23.08 -1.74 14.68
CA LYS A 79 23.86 -2.17 13.51
C LYS A 79 23.96 -3.70 13.44
N THR A 80 24.17 -4.36 14.58
CA THR A 80 24.19 -5.82 14.67
C THR A 80 22.82 -6.43 14.33
N LEU A 81 21.72 -5.85 14.83
CA LEU A 81 20.37 -6.31 14.47
C LEU A 81 20.05 -6.12 12.97
N GLN A 82 20.61 -5.09 12.34
CA GLN A 82 20.46 -4.84 10.90
C GLN A 82 21.22 -5.84 10.01
N GLU A 83 22.06 -6.70 10.58
CA GLU A 83 22.68 -7.84 9.85
C GLU A 83 21.64 -8.92 9.52
N LEU A 84 20.51 -8.97 10.23
CA LEU A 84 19.42 -9.89 9.94
C LEU A 84 18.64 -9.46 8.69
N ILE A 85 18.38 -10.43 7.82
CA ILE A 85 17.59 -10.21 6.61
C ILE A 85 16.15 -9.82 7.02
N GLY A 86 15.61 -8.77 6.42
CA GLY A 86 14.28 -8.27 6.75
C GLY A 86 14.21 -7.37 7.99
N VAL A 87 15.36 -6.98 8.58
CA VAL A 87 15.44 -6.12 9.77
C VAL A 87 16.03 -4.72 9.45
N PRO A 88 15.23 -3.77 8.94
CA PRO A 88 15.64 -2.37 8.81
C PRO A 88 15.64 -1.64 10.16
N LEU A 89 16.11 -0.38 10.19
CA LEU A 89 16.25 0.44 11.41
C LEU A 89 15.02 0.41 12.32
N LEU A 90 13.83 0.58 11.75
CA LEU A 90 12.57 0.57 12.49
C LEU A 90 12.33 -0.76 13.21
N MET A 91 12.66 -1.89 12.57
CA MET A 91 12.54 -3.20 13.22
C MET A 91 13.65 -3.43 14.23
N ALA A 92 14.89 -3.01 13.95
CA ALA A 92 15.98 -3.12 14.90
C ALA A 92 15.68 -2.35 16.21
N THR A 93 15.14 -1.14 16.11
CA THR A 93 14.69 -0.37 17.29
C THR A 93 13.52 -1.04 18.01
N LEU A 94 12.58 -1.64 17.28
CA LEU A 94 11.49 -2.42 17.88
C LEU A 94 12.02 -3.64 18.64
N LEU A 95 12.91 -4.43 18.03
CA LEU A 95 13.53 -5.62 18.64
C LEU A 95 14.30 -5.25 19.91
N LEU A 96 15.12 -4.21 19.85
CA LEU A 96 15.86 -3.73 21.02
C LEU A 96 14.92 -3.22 22.13
N SER A 97 13.79 -2.63 21.74
CA SER A 97 12.77 -2.19 22.69
C SER A 97 11.96 -3.34 23.32
N MET A 98 11.99 -4.55 22.74
CA MET A 98 11.47 -5.76 23.40
C MET A 98 12.44 -6.29 24.47
N TYR A 99 13.75 -6.09 24.26
CA TYR A 99 14.78 -6.48 25.22
C TYR A 99 14.81 -5.58 26.46
N ASP A 100 14.70 -4.26 26.28
CA ASP A 100 14.67 -3.29 27.37
C ASP A 100 13.56 -2.24 27.17
N PRO A 101 12.31 -2.57 27.51
CA PRO A 101 11.18 -1.64 27.41
C PRO A 101 11.27 -0.46 28.38
N ASN A 102 12.16 -0.52 29.38
CA ASN A 102 12.33 0.53 30.37
C ASN A 102 13.16 1.67 29.80
N ARG A 103 14.26 1.34 29.11
CA ARG A 103 15.21 2.33 28.57
C ARG A 103 15.01 2.61 27.08
N VAL A 104 14.62 1.62 26.28
CA VAL A 104 14.69 1.72 24.82
C VAL A 104 13.32 2.02 24.21
N PRO A 105 13.16 3.20 23.57
CA PRO A 105 11.95 3.50 22.85
C PRO A 105 11.92 2.86 21.46
N TYR A 106 10.73 2.51 21.00
CA TYR A 106 10.47 2.17 19.60
C TYR A 106 10.38 3.44 18.76
N PHE A 107 11.13 3.50 17.66
CA PHE A 107 11.13 4.67 16.79
C PHE A 107 9.83 4.76 15.99
N SER A 108 8.93 5.63 16.42
CA SER A 108 7.66 5.89 15.76
C SER A 108 7.51 7.36 15.40
N ASP A 109 6.76 7.62 14.33
CA ASP A 109 6.39 8.96 13.88
C ASP A 109 5.72 9.80 15.00
N GLU A 110 4.87 9.16 15.79
CA GLU A 110 4.16 9.81 16.90
C GLU A 110 5.14 10.20 18.00
N LEU A 111 6.08 9.31 18.34
CA LEU A 111 7.10 9.59 19.36
C LEU A 111 8.06 10.69 18.92
N ASP A 112 8.52 10.69 17.66
CA ASP A 112 9.38 11.74 17.11
C ASP A 112 8.71 13.12 17.19
N ARG A 113 7.41 13.20 16.87
CA ARG A 113 6.63 14.44 17.03
C ARG A 113 6.44 14.81 18.50
N TYR A 114 6.22 13.83 19.37
CA TYR A 114 5.98 14.06 20.78
C TYR A 114 7.21 14.59 21.53
N VAL A 115 8.41 14.11 21.23
CA VAL A 115 9.63 14.61 21.89
C VAL A 115 9.98 16.07 21.51
N ASP A 116 9.45 16.53 20.39
CA ASP A 116 9.53 17.93 19.93
C ASP A 116 8.33 18.76 20.40
N TRP A 117 7.34 18.17 21.07
CA TRP A 117 6.17 18.86 21.58
C TRP A 117 6.56 19.87 22.67
N GLY A 118 6.35 21.15 22.42
CA GLY A 118 6.72 22.24 23.32
C GLY A 118 8.21 22.62 23.30
N ALA A 119 9.03 22.03 22.42
CA ALA A 119 10.39 22.52 22.19
C ALA A 119 10.36 23.85 21.41
N PRO A 120 11.29 24.79 21.67
CA PRO A 120 11.43 25.98 20.83
C PRO A 120 11.67 25.52 19.40
N LYS A 121 10.93 26.11 18.44
CA LYS A 121 11.04 25.79 17.01
C LYS A 121 12.52 25.78 16.61
N LYS A 122 13.11 24.61 16.41
CA LYS A 122 14.40 24.52 15.73
C LYS A 122 14.17 24.99 14.29
N GLU A 123 14.97 25.96 13.83
CA GLU A 123 15.03 26.28 12.41
C GLU A 123 15.24 24.99 11.61
N GLY A 124 14.25 24.63 10.78
CA GLY A 124 14.33 23.48 9.88
C GLY A 124 13.59 22.19 10.29
N ARG A 125 13.15 22.01 11.55
CA ARG A 125 12.23 20.92 11.91
C ARG A 125 10.82 21.47 12.07
N ARG A 126 10.04 21.48 10.98
CA ARG A 126 8.58 21.61 11.15
C ARG A 126 8.05 20.28 11.67
N ALA A 127 7.05 20.32 12.55
CA ALA A 127 6.18 19.19 12.89
C ALA A 127 5.40 18.60 11.69
N THR A 128 5.73 19.06 10.48
CA THR A 128 5.20 18.69 9.16
C THR A 128 6.40 18.26 8.31
N LYS A 129 6.52 17.10 7.67
CA LYS A 129 5.52 16.08 7.36
C LYS A 129 6.14 14.72 6.97
N ASN A 130 7.44 14.49 7.12
CA ASN A 130 8.11 13.22 6.80
C ASN A 130 9.29 13.00 7.76
N VAL A 131 9.19 12.03 8.67
CA VAL A 131 10.31 11.60 9.53
C VAL A 131 11.27 10.79 8.66
N SER A 132 12.55 11.18 8.58
CA SER A 132 13.49 10.56 7.63
C SER A 132 14.02 9.19 8.08
N HIS A 133 13.57 8.71 9.25
CA HIS A 133 13.89 7.42 9.85
C HIS A 133 15.39 7.10 9.79
N THR A 134 16.22 8.09 10.14
CA THR A 134 17.67 7.93 10.16
C THR A 134 18.18 7.60 11.56
N MET A 135 19.37 7.00 11.64
CA MET A 135 20.04 6.73 12.93
C MET A 135 20.25 8.02 13.75
N LYS A 136 20.53 9.15 13.08
CA LYS A 136 20.70 10.46 13.74
C LYS A 136 19.42 10.94 14.42
N GLU A 137 18.29 10.79 13.74
CA GLU A 137 16.99 11.12 14.34
C GLU A 137 16.66 10.18 15.49
N TYR A 138 16.95 8.88 15.34
CA TYR A 138 16.72 7.94 16.42
C TYR A 138 17.54 8.26 17.67
N HIS A 139 18.83 8.61 17.53
CA HIS A 139 19.64 9.08 18.66
C HIS A 139 19.02 10.27 19.36
N TYR A 140 18.57 11.24 18.58
CA TYR A 140 17.88 12.41 19.12
C TYR A 140 16.62 12.03 19.90
N VAL A 141 15.76 11.18 19.33
CA VAL A 141 14.55 10.69 20.02
C VAL A 141 14.91 9.93 21.29
N TYR A 142 15.91 9.06 21.24
CA TYR A 142 16.38 8.31 22.39
C TYR A 142 16.82 9.23 23.54
N GLU A 143 17.67 10.22 23.25
CA GLU A 143 18.16 11.19 24.23
C GLU A 143 17.01 12.00 24.84
N ARG A 144 16.07 12.46 24.02
CA ARG A 144 14.90 13.21 24.50
C ARG A 144 14.00 12.36 25.38
N VAL A 145 13.81 11.07 25.04
CA VAL A 145 13.07 10.14 25.89
C VAL A 145 13.76 9.98 27.24
N GLN A 146 15.10 9.84 27.29
CA GLN A 146 15.81 9.77 28.58
C GLN A 146 15.62 11.06 29.40
N GLN A 147 15.71 12.23 28.77
CA GLN A 147 15.47 13.52 29.44
C GLN A 147 14.04 13.61 30.02
N ILE A 148 13.04 13.15 29.29
CA ILE A 148 11.65 13.12 29.77
C ILE A 148 11.52 12.17 30.97
N ARG A 149 12.13 10.97 30.90
CA ARG A 149 12.12 10.01 32.02
C ARG A 149 12.76 10.59 33.28
N GLU A 150 13.92 11.24 33.14
CA GLU A 150 14.60 11.89 34.26
C GLU A 150 13.78 13.04 34.84
N ARG A 151 13.17 13.87 33.99
CA ARG A 151 12.32 14.97 34.43
C ARG A 151 11.11 14.47 35.21
N VAL A 152 10.38 13.49 34.67
CA VAL A 152 9.19 12.96 35.34
C VAL A 152 9.56 12.26 36.66
N LYS A 153 10.72 11.57 36.71
CA LYS A 153 11.25 11.01 37.95
C LYS A 153 11.51 12.09 39.01
N LYS A 154 12.08 13.23 38.62
CA LYS A 154 12.32 14.37 39.53
C LYS A 154 11.02 15.04 40.00
N GLU A 155 10.05 15.22 39.11
CA GLU A 155 8.81 15.95 39.41
C GLU A 155 7.79 15.11 40.19
N SER A 156 7.64 13.83 39.84
CA SER A 156 6.58 12.96 40.39
C SER A 156 7.09 11.90 41.36
N GLY A 157 8.42 11.72 41.47
CA GLY A 157 9.04 10.61 42.21
C GLY A 157 8.85 9.23 41.59
N LYS A 158 8.07 9.11 40.49
CA LYS A 158 7.77 7.83 39.84
C LYS A 158 8.72 7.57 38.67
N GLU A 159 9.19 6.34 38.57
CA GLU A 159 9.97 5.89 37.42
C GLU A 159 9.03 5.56 36.25
N VAL A 160 9.25 6.23 35.11
CA VAL A 160 8.47 6.04 33.89
C VAL A 160 9.30 5.25 32.88
N ARG A 161 8.68 4.28 32.21
CA ARG A 161 9.33 3.46 31.19
C ARG A 161 9.28 4.17 29.84
N ALA A 162 10.24 3.87 28.97
CA ALA A 162 10.22 4.36 27.59
C ALA A 162 8.90 3.99 26.87
N VAL A 163 8.38 2.79 27.12
CA VAL A 163 7.09 2.33 26.59
C VAL A 163 5.92 3.21 27.03
N ASP A 164 5.91 3.70 28.26
CA ASP A 164 4.80 4.52 28.75
C ASP A 164 4.78 5.89 28.02
N ILE A 165 5.95 6.43 27.70
CA ILE A 165 6.10 7.65 26.90
C ILE A 165 5.61 7.45 25.47
N GLU A 166 5.90 6.30 24.85
CA GLU A 166 5.37 5.96 23.53
C GLU A 166 3.85 5.85 23.50
N LEU A 167 3.25 5.27 24.54
CA LEU A 167 1.80 5.15 24.64
C LEU A 167 1.18 6.55 24.70
N VAL A 168 1.73 7.44 25.53
CA VAL A 168 1.29 8.84 25.61
C VAL A 168 1.44 9.55 24.26
N ALA A 169 2.60 9.41 23.60
CA ALA A 169 2.84 10.00 22.28
C ALA A 169 1.81 9.51 21.25
N HIS A 170 1.51 8.22 21.24
CA HIS A 170 0.53 7.61 20.34
C HIS A 170 -0.89 8.11 20.61
N PHE A 171 -1.32 8.14 21.87
CA PHE A 171 -2.65 8.64 22.23
C PHE A 171 -2.81 10.13 21.91
N ILE A 172 -1.80 10.95 22.21
CA ILE A 172 -1.83 12.39 21.86
C ILE A 172 -1.85 12.56 20.34
N GLY A 173 -1.03 11.80 19.59
CA GLY A 173 -1.02 11.80 18.14
C GLY A 173 -2.38 11.48 17.51
N LEU A 174 -3.12 10.52 18.08
CA LEU A 174 -4.50 10.19 17.70
C LEU A 174 -5.46 11.37 17.95
N THR A 175 -5.39 11.99 19.14
CA THR A 175 -6.26 13.14 19.48
C THR A 175 -5.94 14.42 18.70
N ALA A 176 -4.67 14.63 18.32
CA ALA A 176 -4.23 15.75 17.50
C ALA A 176 -4.60 15.58 16.02
N ALA A 177 -4.64 14.33 15.53
CA ALA A 177 -5.13 14.02 14.18
C ALA A 177 -6.63 14.31 14.02
N ASP A 178 -7.42 14.17 15.09
CA ASP A 178 -8.85 14.52 15.11
C ASP A 178 -9.09 16.05 15.10
N THR A 179 -8.16 16.86 15.61
CA THR A 179 -8.33 18.32 15.73
C THR A 179 -7.68 19.13 14.60
N THR A 180 -6.71 18.58 13.85
CA THR A 180 -5.91 19.35 12.85
C THR A 180 -6.27 19.11 11.38
N LEU A 181 -7.41 18.46 11.09
CA LEU A 181 -7.89 18.31 9.71
C LEU A 181 -8.63 19.55 9.14
N ARG A 182 -8.73 20.68 9.86
CA ARG A 182 -9.50 21.86 9.40
C ARG A 182 -8.78 23.14 9.01
N ASP A 183 -7.53 23.37 9.39
CA ASP A 183 -6.86 24.63 9.02
C ASP A 183 -5.66 24.39 8.08
N LYS A 184 -5.94 24.45 6.77
CA LYS A 184 -4.91 24.69 5.76
C LYS A 184 -5.16 26.04 5.13
N ASP A 185 -4.41 27.02 5.60
CA ASP A 185 -4.30 28.34 4.99
C ASP A 185 -3.55 28.21 3.65
N PRO A 186 -4.14 28.61 2.50
CA PRO A 186 -3.60 28.35 1.17
C PRO A 186 -2.48 29.31 0.70
N ASN A 187 -1.95 30.20 1.56
CA ASN A 187 -1.13 31.32 1.08
C ASN A 187 0.26 31.48 1.72
N ALA A 188 1.07 30.42 1.77
CA ALA A 188 2.49 30.54 2.16
C ALA A 188 3.40 29.70 1.27
N THR A 189 3.61 30.18 0.05
CA THR A 189 4.69 29.74 -0.84
C THR A 189 5.62 30.92 -1.09
N ALA A 190 6.93 30.64 -1.18
CA ALA A 190 8.04 31.50 -1.59
C ALA A 190 8.67 32.43 -0.51
N VAL A 191 9.76 31.95 0.11
CA VAL A 191 11.09 32.59 0.00
C VAL A 191 12.15 31.48 0.13
N ALA A 192 12.88 31.21 -0.96
CA ALA A 192 14.05 30.33 -0.95
C ALA A 192 15.31 31.19 -0.80
N VAL A 193 16.10 30.95 0.25
CA VAL A 193 17.43 31.54 0.41
C VAL A 193 18.45 30.61 -0.23
N ALA A 194 19.17 31.15 -1.21
CA ALA A 194 20.23 30.49 -1.95
C ALA A 194 21.36 30.00 -1.03
N LYS A 195 21.77 28.74 -1.20
CA LYS A 195 23.10 28.25 -0.80
C LYS A 195 23.69 27.47 -1.98
N GLU A 196 24.95 27.77 -2.25
CA GLU A 196 25.74 27.31 -3.40
C GLU A 196 25.62 25.81 -3.68
N GLU A 197 25.32 25.50 -4.94
CA GLU A 197 25.21 24.14 -5.48
C GLU A 197 26.60 23.54 -5.73
N ARG A 198 26.95 22.51 -4.97
CA ARG A 198 27.80 21.45 -5.53
C ARG A 198 26.95 20.63 -6.49
N PRO A 199 27.44 20.24 -7.69
CA PRO A 199 26.64 19.54 -8.69
C PRO A 199 26.27 18.14 -8.17
N ARG A 200 25.10 18.03 -7.54
CA ARG A 200 24.47 16.73 -7.29
C ARG A 200 23.85 16.30 -8.61
N LYS A 201 24.38 15.24 -9.21
CA LYS A 201 23.71 14.53 -10.32
C LYS A 201 22.25 14.34 -9.90
N LYS A 202 21.32 14.97 -10.62
CA LYS A 202 19.87 14.82 -10.38
C LYS A 202 19.58 13.33 -10.43
N ARG A 203 19.21 12.73 -9.29
CA ARG A 203 18.74 11.34 -9.28
C ARG A 203 17.44 11.33 -10.07
N LYS A 204 17.37 10.48 -11.09
CA LYS A 204 16.17 10.31 -11.90
C LYS A 204 15.00 9.98 -10.98
N THR A 205 13.86 10.61 -11.24
CA THR A 205 12.61 10.30 -10.55
C THR A 205 12.14 8.91 -10.95
N LYS A 206 11.27 8.30 -10.14
CA LYS A 206 10.69 6.99 -10.48
C LYS A 206 9.92 7.02 -11.81
N ALA A 207 9.32 8.17 -12.15
CA ALA A 207 8.66 8.38 -13.44
C ALA A 207 9.67 8.37 -14.59
N GLU A 208 10.77 9.13 -14.46
CA GLU A 208 11.85 9.16 -15.47
C GLU A 208 12.51 7.79 -15.67
N ILE A 209 12.69 7.01 -14.60
CA ILE A 209 13.19 5.62 -14.70
C ILE A 209 12.17 4.73 -15.43
N TYR A 210 10.88 4.86 -15.12
CA TYR A 210 9.83 4.07 -15.76
C TYR A 210 9.70 4.39 -17.26
N GLU A 211 9.75 5.68 -17.65
CA GLU A 211 9.71 6.13 -19.04
C GLU A 211 10.93 5.67 -19.85
N GLU A 212 12.10 5.57 -19.23
CA GLU A 212 13.32 5.05 -19.86
C GLU A 212 13.28 3.52 -20.05
N GLU A 213 12.74 2.78 -19.06
CA GLU A 213 12.57 1.33 -19.13
C GLU A 213 11.42 0.90 -20.06
N HIS A 214 10.40 1.75 -20.20
CA HIS A 214 9.20 1.52 -21.00
C HIS A 214 8.97 2.69 -21.96
N PRO A 215 9.82 2.86 -23.00
CA PRO A 215 9.64 3.93 -23.97
C PRO A 215 8.23 3.87 -24.58
N ARG A 216 7.60 5.04 -24.72
CA ARG A 216 6.24 5.18 -25.28
C ARG A 216 6.11 4.41 -26.60
N GLY A 217 5.10 3.54 -26.68
CA GLY A 217 4.81 2.74 -27.89
C GLY A 217 5.73 1.53 -28.08
N SER A 218 6.71 1.31 -27.20
CA SER A 218 7.53 0.10 -27.20
C SER A 218 6.73 -1.11 -26.72
N GLU A 219 7.21 -2.32 -27.03
CA GLU A 219 6.55 -3.56 -26.58
C GLU A 219 6.52 -3.74 -25.06
N LYS A 220 7.41 -3.06 -24.35
CA LYS A 220 7.42 -3.09 -22.88
C LYS A 220 6.38 -2.15 -22.29
N ASP A 221 5.93 -1.14 -23.03
CA ASP A 221 4.95 -0.17 -22.58
C ASP A 221 3.55 -0.80 -22.46
N THR A 222 3.05 -0.87 -21.23
CA THR A 222 1.73 -1.41 -20.91
C THR A 222 0.58 -0.65 -21.58
N PHE A 223 0.82 0.59 -22.00
CA PHE A 223 -0.17 1.45 -22.67
C PHE A 223 0.11 1.64 -24.16
N ARG A 224 1.03 0.85 -24.74
CA ARG A 224 1.41 0.89 -26.17
C ARG A 224 0.22 1.03 -27.11
N HIS A 225 -0.84 0.24 -26.93
CA HIS A 225 -2.02 0.26 -27.81
C HIS A 225 -2.78 1.60 -27.76
N ILE A 226 -2.80 2.25 -26.59
CA ILE A 226 -3.43 3.56 -26.39
C ILE A 226 -2.60 4.61 -27.13
N HIS A 227 -1.27 4.64 -26.88
CA HIS A 227 -0.37 5.59 -27.55
C HIS A 227 -0.41 5.42 -29.07
N ASN A 228 -0.31 4.19 -29.57
CA ASN A 228 -0.42 3.90 -30.99
C ASN A 228 -1.77 4.33 -31.58
N CYS A 229 -2.88 4.24 -30.83
CA CYS A 229 -4.19 4.71 -31.26
C CYS A 229 -4.23 6.24 -31.39
N VAL A 230 -3.68 6.96 -30.41
CA VAL A 230 -3.67 8.43 -30.41
C VAL A 230 -2.69 8.98 -31.45
N ASP A 231 -1.48 8.42 -31.52
CA ASP A 231 -0.39 8.86 -32.41
C ASP A 231 -0.76 8.71 -33.89
N LYS A 232 -1.55 7.68 -34.24
CA LYS A 232 -2.10 7.53 -35.60
C LYS A 232 -3.10 8.65 -35.98
N GLY A 233 -3.77 9.25 -35.01
CA GLY A 233 -4.71 10.35 -35.24
C GLY A 233 -6.12 9.92 -35.67
N ARG A 234 -7.03 10.90 -35.64
CA ARG A 234 -8.46 10.71 -35.93
C ARG A 234 -8.67 10.37 -37.41
N GLY A 235 -9.26 9.22 -37.71
CA GLY A 235 -9.56 8.79 -39.08
C GLY A 235 -8.47 7.98 -39.78
N ALA A 236 -7.40 7.62 -39.07
CA ALA A 236 -6.40 6.67 -39.54
C ALA A 236 -6.90 5.22 -39.49
N SER A 237 -6.07 4.27 -39.93
CA SER A 237 -6.40 2.85 -39.89
C SER A 237 -6.69 2.38 -38.45
N PRO A 238 -7.71 1.52 -38.25
CA PRO A 238 -8.07 1.03 -36.92
C PRO A 238 -6.86 0.50 -36.14
N THR A 239 -6.79 0.82 -34.85
CA THR A 239 -5.81 0.24 -33.94
C THR A 239 -6.51 -0.85 -33.14
N TYR A 240 -5.85 -1.99 -33.04
CA TYR A 240 -6.35 -3.14 -32.31
C TYR A 240 -5.49 -3.36 -31.05
N ASP A 241 -6.14 -3.85 -29.99
CA ASP A 241 -5.43 -4.34 -28.82
C ASP A 241 -4.85 -5.75 -29.05
N GLU A 242 -4.19 -6.29 -28.03
CA GLU A 242 -3.58 -7.63 -28.06
C GLU A 242 -4.60 -8.77 -28.30
N TRP A 243 -5.88 -8.47 -28.10
CA TRP A 243 -7.00 -9.40 -28.23
C TRP A 243 -7.78 -9.19 -29.54
N GLY A 244 -7.30 -8.32 -30.43
CA GLY A 244 -7.88 -8.06 -31.73
C GLY A 244 -9.11 -7.13 -31.71
N TRP A 245 -9.35 -6.41 -30.61
CA TRP A 245 -10.46 -5.47 -30.51
C TRP A 245 -10.07 -4.07 -30.95
N GLU A 246 -10.92 -3.45 -31.78
CA GLU A 246 -10.75 -2.07 -32.21
C GLU A 246 -10.83 -1.11 -31.01
N MET A 247 -9.80 -0.29 -30.87
CA MET A 247 -9.70 0.77 -29.87
C MET A 247 -10.52 1.98 -30.30
N ASP A 248 -11.22 2.60 -29.34
CA ASP A 248 -11.96 3.83 -29.55
C ASP A 248 -11.01 5.03 -29.41
N TYR A 249 -10.80 5.74 -30.52
CA TYR A 249 -9.89 6.89 -30.58
C TYR A 249 -10.22 7.97 -29.56
N GLU A 250 -11.50 8.32 -29.37
CA GLU A 250 -11.89 9.39 -28.45
C GLU A 250 -11.64 9.00 -27.00
N LYS A 251 -11.87 7.72 -26.66
CA LYS A 251 -11.58 7.20 -25.33
C LYS A 251 -10.07 7.16 -25.08
N CYS A 252 -9.27 6.74 -26.07
CA CYS A 252 -7.81 6.74 -25.97
C CYS A 252 -7.25 8.16 -25.83
N LEU A 253 -7.75 9.11 -26.64
CA LEU A 253 -7.36 10.51 -26.56
C LEU A 253 -7.71 11.13 -25.20
N GLN A 254 -8.88 10.80 -24.66
CA GLN A 254 -9.29 11.24 -23.33
C GLN A 254 -8.41 10.64 -22.22
N TRP A 255 -7.94 9.40 -22.40
CA TRP A 255 -7.03 8.73 -21.47
C TRP A 255 -5.65 9.37 -21.45
N GLU A 256 -5.15 9.83 -22.60
CA GLU A 256 -3.81 10.44 -22.71
C GLU A 256 -3.76 11.87 -22.14
N LYS A 257 -4.90 12.54 -21.97
CA LYS A 257 -4.92 13.90 -21.42
C LYS A 257 -4.32 13.93 -20.01
N PRO A 258 -3.34 14.83 -19.74
CA PRO A 258 -2.77 14.95 -18.41
C PRO A 258 -3.84 15.36 -17.41
N MET A 259 -3.96 14.60 -16.33
CA MET A 259 -4.87 14.93 -15.23
C MET A 259 -4.18 15.82 -14.21
N SER A 260 -4.83 16.91 -13.82
CA SER A 260 -4.33 17.74 -12.73
C SER A 260 -4.53 17.01 -11.38
N VAL A 261 -3.62 17.21 -10.44
CA VAL A 261 -3.78 16.65 -9.08
C VAL A 261 -5.09 17.12 -8.43
N ALA A 262 -5.57 18.32 -8.78
CA ALA A 262 -6.87 18.83 -8.34
C ALA A 262 -8.05 18.03 -8.93
N SER A 263 -7.97 17.57 -10.19
CA SER A 263 -9.01 16.73 -10.80
C SER A 263 -9.07 15.32 -10.20
N LEU A 264 -7.97 14.84 -9.59
CA LEU A 264 -7.93 13.56 -8.87
C LEU A 264 -8.50 13.63 -7.44
N ARG A 265 -8.72 14.82 -6.88
CA ARG A 265 -9.26 14.94 -5.53
C ARG A 265 -10.70 14.42 -5.47
N PRO A 266 -11.03 13.55 -4.51
CA PRO A 266 -12.40 13.12 -4.29
C PRO A 266 -13.20 14.31 -3.75
N THR A 267 -14.27 14.65 -4.46
CA THR A 267 -15.26 15.63 -3.99
C THR A 267 -16.58 14.92 -3.82
N MET A 268 -17.46 15.42 -2.95
CA MET A 268 -18.78 14.81 -2.72
C MET A 268 -19.59 14.62 -4.01
N SER A 269 -19.50 15.56 -4.95
CA SER A 269 -20.16 15.45 -6.26
C SER A 269 -19.58 14.30 -7.10
N LYS A 270 -18.25 14.15 -7.15
CA LYS A 270 -17.59 13.04 -7.85
C LYS A 270 -17.89 11.69 -7.21
N MET A 271 -17.89 11.64 -5.87
CA MET A 271 -18.26 10.43 -5.12
C MET A 271 -19.70 10.03 -5.42
N LYS A 272 -20.66 10.96 -5.31
CA LYS A 272 -22.06 10.70 -5.69
C LYS A 272 -22.21 10.24 -7.13
N LYS A 273 -21.46 10.84 -8.08
CA LYS A 273 -21.47 10.40 -9.48
C LYS A 273 -20.93 8.99 -9.62
N GLN A 274 -19.85 8.67 -8.91
CA GLN A 274 -19.26 7.33 -8.89
C GLN A 274 -20.21 6.30 -8.26
N ASP A 275 -20.85 6.63 -7.14
CA ASP A 275 -21.86 5.78 -6.50
C ASP A 275 -23.04 5.51 -7.44
N SER A 276 -23.57 6.57 -8.09
CA SER A 276 -24.67 6.43 -9.06
C SER A 276 -24.28 5.57 -10.27
N TYR A 277 -23.01 5.64 -10.70
CA TYR A 277 -22.48 4.79 -11.77
C TYR A 277 -22.42 3.32 -11.33
N PHE A 278 -21.90 3.06 -10.13
CA PHE A 278 -21.83 1.69 -9.60
C PHE A 278 -23.21 1.10 -9.32
N GLU A 279 -24.16 1.91 -8.85
CA GLU A 279 -25.56 1.49 -8.68
C GLU A 279 -26.21 1.14 -10.01
N LYS A 280 -26.04 2.00 -11.04
CA LYS A 280 -26.54 1.72 -12.39
C LYS A 280 -25.94 0.44 -12.93
N ARG A 281 -24.62 0.27 -12.82
CA ARG A 281 -23.92 -0.94 -13.27
C ARG A 281 -24.42 -2.19 -12.53
N ARG A 282 -24.62 -2.11 -11.22
CA ARG A 282 -25.18 -3.22 -10.42
C ARG A 282 -26.58 -3.60 -10.89
N LYS A 283 -27.43 -2.62 -11.23
CA LYS A 283 -28.78 -2.88 -11.80
C LYS A 283 -28.68 -3.54 -13.17
N GLU A 284 -27.78 -3.06 -14.04
CA GLU A 284 -27.56 -3.63 -15.37
C GLU A 284 -27.06 -5.06 -15.29
N SER A 285 -26.03 -5.35 -14.47
CA SER A 285 -25.53 -6.72 -14.30
C SER A 285 -26.63 -7.65 -13.78
N LYS A 286 -27.44 -7.21 -12.81
CA LYS A 286 -28.58 -8.02 -12.30
C LYS A 286 -29.59 -8.32 -13.41
N ARG A 287 -29.90 -7.32 -14.24
CA ARG A 287 -30.81 -7.50 -15.38
C ARG A 287 -30.23 -8.44 -16.43
N MET A 288 -28.92 -8.39 -16.70
CA MET A 288 -28.25 -9.35 -17.58
C MET A 288 -28.38 -10.78 -17.05
N ALA A 289 -28.16 -10.98 -15.75
CA ALA A 289 -28.28 -12.28 -15.09
C ALA A 289 -29.71 -12.86 -15.22
N GLU A 290 -30.73 -12.02 -14.99
CA GLU A 290 -32.14 -12.40 -15.20
C GLU A 290 -32.41 -12.85 -16.64
N LEU A 291 -31.93 -12.10 -17.64
CA LEU A 291 -32.11 -12.44 -19.05
C LEU A 291 -31.33 -13.71 -19.46
N MET A 292 -30.23 -13.99 -18.78
CA MET A 292 -29.41 -15.18 -18.94
C MET A 292 -29.87 -16.38 -18.12
N ASN A 293 -30.91 -16.22 -17.28
CA ASN A 293 -31.37 -17.26 -16.36
C ASN A 293 -30.22 -17.87 -15.52
N ASP A 294 -29.35 -16.98 -15.04
CA ASP A 294 -28.13 -17.29 -14.29
C ASP A 294 -28.03 -16.38 -13.06
N ASP A 295 -27.11 -16.68 -12.15
CA ASP A 295 -26.76 -15.82 -11.03
C ASP A 295 -25.43 -15.08 -11.26
N ILE A 296 -25.29 -13.91 -10.64
CA ILE A 296 -24.01 -13.17 -10.57
C ILE A 296 -23.01 -13.87 -9.64
N GLY A 297 -23.48 -14.79 -8.79
CA GLY A 297 -22.77 -15.29 -7.62
C GLY A 297 -22.88 -14.36 -6.41
N ASP A 298 -22.15 -14.68 -5.34
CA ASP A 298 -22.10 -13.87 -4.13
C ASP A 298 -21.42 -12.51 -4.43
N ASP A 299 -22.11 -11.39 -4.23
CA ASP A 299 -21.54 -10.04 -4.43
C ASP A 299 -20.83 -9.54 -3.15
N SER A 300 -20.41 -10.47 -2.28
CA SER A 300 -19.63 -10.17 -1.07
C SER A 300 -18.29 -9.53 -1.40
N ALA A 301 -17.80 -8.69 -0.48
CA ALA A 301 -16.60 -7.85 -0.66
C ALA A 301 -15.26 -8.62 -0.72
N SER A 302 -15.26 -9.92 -0.99
CA SER A 302 -14.03 -10.68 -1.21
C SER A 302 -13.56 -10.50 -2.66
N ASP A 303 -12.25 -10.25 -2.84
CA ASP A 303 -11.66 -10.00 -4.17
C ASP A 303 -11.92 -11.14 -5.16
N PHE A 304 -12.02 -12.38 -4.65
CA PHE A 304 -12.29 -13.57 -5.47
C PHE A 304 -13.72 -13.58 -6.04
N SER A 305 -14.70 -13.08 -5.27
CA SER A 305 -16.10 -13.04 -5.71
C SER A 305 -16.35 -12.00 -6.80
N HIS A 306 -15.73 -10.82 -6.67
CA HIS A 306 -15.80 -9.77 -7.69
C HIS A 306 -15.13 -10.16 -9.02
N MET A 307 -14.09 -10.99 -8.96
CA MET A 307 -13.47 -11.55 -10.17
C MET A 307 -14.41 -12.52 -10.88
N ASN A 308 -15.04 -13.44 -10.13
CA ASN A 308 -15.98 -14.43 -10.65
C ASN A 308 -17.22 -13.79 -11.30
N ALA A 309 -17.85 -12.84 -10.60
CA ALA A 309 -18.99 -12.09 -11.13
C ALA A 309 -18.68 -11.42 -12.48
N SER A 310 -17.46 -10.90 -12.62
CA SER A 310 -17.07 -10.27 -13.87
C SER A 310 -16.70 -11.24 -14.99
N ILE A 311 -16.17 -12.42 -14.68
CA ILE A 311 -15.94 -13.46 -15.69
C ILE A 311 -17.29 -13.91 -16.26
N LYS A 312 -18.31 -14.07 -15.41
CA LYS A 312 -19.68 -14.35 -15.84
C LYS A 312 -20.23 -13.23 -16.73
N GLU A 313 -20.09 -11.97 -16.31
CA GLU A 313 -20.55 -10.81 -17.10
C GLU A 313 -19.93 -10.80 -18.52
N GLU A 314 -18.62 -11.07 -18.63
CA GLU A 314 -17.94 -11.16 -19.93
C GLU A 314 -18.36 -12.38 -20.76
N ALA A 315 -18.61 -13.52 -20.12
CA ALA A 315 -19.14 -14.70 -20.79
C ALA A 315 -20.54 -14.46 -21.37
N TRP A 316 -21.39 -13.75 -20.63
CA TRP A 316 -22.72 -13.36 -21.08
C TRP A 316 -22.65 -12.41 -22.29
N LYS A 317 -21.81 -11.37 -22.22
CA LYS A 317 -21.62 -10.43 -23.34
C LYS A 317 -21.07 -11.13 -24.58
N ASP A 318 -20.09 -12.02 -24.42
CA ASP A 318 -19.52 -12.82 -25.50
C ASP A 318 -20.61 -13.69 -26.17
N ARG A 319 -21.47 -14.33 -25.37
CA ARG A 319 -22.61 -15.11 -25.87
C ARG A 319 -23.57 -14.27 -26.72
N VAL A 320 -24.06 -13.16 -26.17
CA VAL A 320 -25.00 -12.26 -26.87
C VAL A 320 -24.38 -11.73 -28.16
N ARG A 321 -23.11 -11.34 -28.10
CA ARG A 321 -22.36 -10.83 -29.24
C ARG A 321 -22.26 -11.87 -30.35
N THR A 322 -21.92 -13.12 -30.02
CA THR A 322 -21.81 -14.21 -30.99
C THR A 322 -23.17 -14.53 -31.62
N ASP A 323 -24.22 -14.65 -30.81
CA ASP A 323 -25.56 -15.00 -31.31
C ASP A 323 -26.17 -13.91 -32.21
N LEU A 324 -25.88 -12.63 -31.93
CA LEU A 324 -26.35 -11.50 -32.74
C LEU A 324 -25.37 -11.07 -33.84
N GLY A 325 -24.19 -11.70 -33.93
CA GLY A 325 -23.15 -11.32 -34.89
C GLY A 325 -22.62 -9.88 -34.69
N GLN A 326 -22.65 -9.38 -33.46
CA GLN A 326 -22.25 -8.01 -33.16
C GLN A 326 -20.71 -7.87 -33.21
N LYS A 327 -20.22 -6.84 -33.90
CA LYS A 327 -18.79 -6.61 -34.10
C LYS A 327 -18.14 -5.71 -33.04
N THR A 328 -18.95 -4.95 -32.29
CA THR A 328 -18.45 -4.11 -31.21
C THR A 328 -18.27 -4.92 -29.93
N TYR A 329 -17.30 -4.51 -29.11
CA TYR A 329 -17.04 -5.15 -27.83
C TYR A 329 -18.10 -4.75 -26.79
N GLN A 330 -18.54 -3.49 -26.82
CA GLN A 330 -19.55 -2.99 -25.88
C GLN A 330 -20.93 -3.58 -26.19
N VAL A 331 -21.47 -4.35 -25.25
CA VAL A 331 -22.82 -4.94 -25.32
C VAL A 331 -23.69 -4.28 -24.25
N PRO A 332 -24.46 -3.25 -24.61
CA PRO A 332 -25.33 -2.58 -23.66
C PRO A 332 -26.57 -3.44 -23.37
N ILE A 333 -27.32 -3.11 -22.31
CA ILE A 333 -28.43 -3.95 -21.83
C ILE A 333 -29.55 -4.09 -22.87
N GLU A 334 -29.77 -3.10 -23.72
CA GLU A 334 -30.77 -3.13 -24.79
C GLU A 334 -30.48 -4.26 -25.79
N THR A 335 -29.20 -4.58 -25.99
CA THR A 335 -28.79 -5.70 -26.85
C THR A 335 -29.16 -7.05 -26.22
N PHE A 336 -29.04 -7.19 -24.90
CA PHE A 336 -29.49 -8.39 -24.18
C PHE A 336 -31.02 -8.55 -24.28
N GLU A 337 -31.77 -7.46 -24.17
CA GLU A 337 -33.22 -7.50 -24.35
C GLU A 337 -33.61 -7.88 -25.77
N LYS A 338 -32.90 -7.37 -26.78
CA LYS A 338 -33.09 -7.76 -28.18
C LYS A 338 -32.78 -9.24 -28.40
N TRP A 339 -31.68 -9.74 -27.83
CA TRP A 339 -31.31 -11.16 -27.86
C TRP A 339 -32.43 -12.03 -27.25
N TYR A 340 -32.95 -11.64 -26.08
CA TYR A 340 -34.04 -12.36 -25.44
C TYR A 340 -35.34 -12.31 -26.25
N LYS A 341 -35.69 -11.15 -26.85
CA LYS A 341 -36.86 -10.96 -27.73
C LYS A 341 -36.76 -11.78 -29.02
N ASN A 342 -35.56 -11.98 -29.54
CA ASN A 342 -35.30 -12.84 -30.70
C ASN A 342 -35.46 -14.34 -30.40
N GLY A 343 -35.85 -14.71 -29.18
CA GLY A 343 -36.14 -16.09 -28.79
C GLY A 343 -34.93 -16.87 -28.30
N PHE A 344 -33.75 -16.25 -28.22
CA PHE A 344 -32.57 -16.92 -27.66
C PHE A 344 -32.73 -17.15 -26.16
N ARG A 345 -32.24 -18.29 -25.67
CA ARG A 345 -32.27 -18.67 -24.25
C ARG A 345 -30.95 -19.33 -23.89
N ALA A 346 -30.40 -18.94 -22.75
CA ALA A 346 -29.23 -19.58 -22.18
C ALA A 346 -29.61 -20.89 -21.52
N LYS A 347 -28.73 -21.88 -21.58
CA LYS A 347 -28.95 -23.16 -20.88
C LYS A 347 -28.62 -22.97 -19.40
N LYS A 348 -29.39 -23.65 -18.54
CA LYS A 348 -29.11 -23.66 -17.10
C LYS A 348 -27.70 -24.23 -16.86
N GLY A 349 -26.87 -23.49 -16.12
CA GLY A 349 -25.48 -23.86 -15.81
C GLY A 349 -24.49 -23.67 -16.96
N GLU A 350 -24.88 -23.03 -18.08
CA GLU A 350 -23.99 -22.77 -19.23
C GLU A 350 -22.75 -21.93 -18.86
N PHE A 351 -22.89 -21.08 -17.83
CA PHE A 351 -21.88 -20.14 -17.37
C PHE A 351 -21.35 -20.46 -15.97
N ASP A 352 -21.61 -21.67 -15.47
CA ASP A 352 -21.08 -22.13 -14.19
C ASP A 352 -19.55 -22.15 -14.27
N LEU A 353 -18.91 -21.36 -13.41
CA LEU A 353 -17.46 -21.23 -13.43
C LEU A 353 -16.78 -22.55 -13.09
N GLU A 354 -17.37 -23.41 -12.27
CA GLU A 354 -16.82 -24.74 -11.95
C GLU A 354 -16.69 -25.62 -13.21
N ASN A 355 -17.62 -25.48 -14.16
CA ASN A 355 -17.67 -26.25 -15.39
C ASN A 355 -16.87 -25.59 -16.54
N MET A 356 -16.30 -24.40 -16.31
CA MET A 356 -15.56 -23.66 -17.32
C MET A 356 -14.07 -24.02 -17.33
N SER A 357 -13.53 -24.33 -18.51
CA SER A 357 -12.11 -24.64 -18.66
C SER A 357 -11.20 -23.47 -18.22
N PRO A 358 -9.99 -23.76 -17.69
CA PRO A 358 -9.05 -22.70 -17.29
C PRO A 358 -8.71 -21.73 -18.42
N GLU A 359 -8.58 -22.23 -19.66
CA GLU A 359 -8.31 -21.42 -20.84
C GLU A 359 -9.46 -20.45 -21.15
N ARG A 360 -10.70 -20.91 -21.02
CA ARG A 360 -11.89 -20.09 -21.25
C ARG A 360 -12.05 -19.03 -20.17
N LYS A 361 -11.78 -19.37 -18.89
CA LYS A 361 -11.73 -18.40 -17.79
C LYS A 361 -10.67 -17.34 -18.03
N LYS A 362 -9.46 -17.76 -18.43
CA LYS A 362 -8.36 -16.87 -18.75
C LYS A 362 -8.74 -15.92 -19.89
N ARG A 363 -9.32 -16.43 -20.99
CA ARG A 363 -9.82 -15.60 -22.10
C ARG A 363 -10.78 -14.51 -21.61
N TYR A 364 -11.75 -14.83 -20.75
CA TYR A 364 -12.70 -13.82 -20.25
C TYR A 364 -12.06 -12.82 -19.29
N SER A 365 -11.13 -13.27 -18.43
CA SER A 365 -10.32 -12.38 -17.60
C SER A 365 -9.50 -11.40 -18.45
N ASP A 366 -8.84 -11.93 -19.47
CA ASP A 366 -7.99 -11.17 -20.39
C ASP A 366 -8.82 -10.20 -21.25
N MET A 367 -9.99 -10.65 -21.72
CA MET A 367 -10.96 -9.78 -22.41
C MET A 367 -11.41 -8.61 -21.53
N ARG A 368 -11.36 -8.69 -20.21
CA ARG A 368 -11.73 -7.55 -19.36
C ARG A 368 -10.66 -6.45 -19.38
N VAL A 369 -9.39 -6.79 -19.60
CA VAL A 369 -8.29 -5.82 -19.57
C VAL A 369 -8.44 -4.85 -20.75
N GLY A 370 -8.41 -3.54 -20.49
CA GLY A 370 -8.58 -2.51 -21.53
C GLY A 370 -9.99 -2.37 -22.09
N CYS A 371 -10.98 -3.13 -21.58
CA CYS A 371 -12.35 -3.17 -22.09
C CYS A 371 -13.02 -1.79 -22.22
N ALA A 372 -12.72 -0.87 -21.31
CA ALA A 372 -13.28 0.48 -21.29
C ALA A 372 -12.88 1.32 -22.51
N LEU A 373 -11.76 1.01 -23.15
CA LEU A 373 -11.19 1.76 -24.27
C LEU A 373 -11.55 1.17 -25.64
N ARG A 374 -12.23 0.02 -25.67
CA ARG A 374 -12.69 -0.62 -26.92
C ARG A 374 -13.97 -0.01 -27.44
N ARG A 375 -14.19 -0.16 -28.75
CA ARG A 375 -15.37 0.31 -29.47
C ARG A 375 -16.62 -0.55 -29.22
#